data_AF-A0A1B3X769-F1
#
_entry.id   AF-A0A1B3X769-F1
#
_cell.length_a   1.000
_cell.length_b   1.000
_cell.length_c   1.000
_cell.angle_alpha   90.00
_cell.angle_beta   90.00
_cell.angle_gamma   90.00
#
_symmetry.space_group_name_H-M   'P 1'
#
loop_
_entity.id
_entity.type
_entity.pdbx_description
1 polymer ?
#
loop_
_entity_poly.entity_id
_entity_poly.type
_entity_poly.pdbx_seq_one_letter_code
_entity_poly.pdbx_strand_id
1 'polypeptide(L)'
;MTIHNKLRITLVALFVFIIGLVGLNFVTFAQLDGNAPAVNASGSLRMRAYQLAWLSARMVSADADEASELRHTMMAQIEMYDRILAGLRRGDAELNLAPASDAAIQEQLRTLQPLWEEYRTHVFAVTGAVGTEEKHEANAVVVAEVDGYVTEVDKLVTAYDNASQAKIGVSKEIGVGVIVLAFLVFAVSSYCIIMEVLRPIAALTASFREVAGKEADLTQQLTAKHHDEIGRIVQSFNTFVSELRQIMQKAQAYATEVAGLSDTMWQASVENSKAVEYNAVAITNVAAHASEQDENIQMLATSISGISAHLEEMQTLAQAENVNRTAVLTSIEAVRACAQVAAAASEEVVKAAHEIARLTTDSAAAIEQETASLDAFAATAEQLKGLAADLNTLVGRFKV
;
A
#
# COMPACT_ATOMS: atom_id res chain seq x y z
N MET A 1 15.66 9.73 5.93
CA MET A 1 14.61 9.47 6.94
C MET A 1 13.38 8.98 6.21
N THR A 2 12.73 7.94 6.71
CA THR A 2 11.51 7.39 6.12
C THR A 2 10.40 8.44 6.08
N ILE A 3 9.58 8.44 5.02
CA ILE A 3 8.37 9.26 4.90
C ILE A 3 7.47 9.03 6.11
N HIS A 4 7.38 7.78 6.56
CA HIS A 4 6.64 7.42 7.77
C HIS A 4 7.13 8.17 9.02
N ASN A 5 8.45 8.25 9.22
CA ASN A 5 9.00 8.97 10.37
C ASN A 5 8.84 10.49 10.22
N LYS A 6 8.98 11.03 9.02
CA LYS A 6 8.74 12.45 8.74
C LYS A 6 7.30 12.84 9.10
N LEU A 7 6.32 12.07 8.62
CA LEU A 7 4.90 12.30 8.94
C LEU A 7 4.62 12.16 10.43
N ARG A 8 5.18 11.14 11.10
CA ARG A 8 5.04 10.98 12.56
C ARG A 8 5.59 12.17 13.33
N ILE A 9 6.77 12.65 12.99
CA ILE A 9 7.37 13.82 13.64
C ILE A 9 6.51 15.06 13.42
N THR A 10 6.07 15.31 12.18
CA THR A 10 5.21 16.46 11.87
C THR A 10 3.89 16.39 12.63
N LEU A 11 3.23 15.22 12.68
CA LEU A 11 1.98 15.02 13.41
C LEU A 11 2.14 15.18 14.92
N VAL A 12 3.17 14.59 15.51
CA VAL A 12 3.44 14.72 16.95
C VAL A 12 3.77 16.17 17.30
N ALA A 13 4.61 16.84 16.49
CA ALA A 13 4.93 18.25 16.69
C ALA A 13 3.68 19.13 16.61
N LEU A 14 2.81 18.90 15.61
CA LEU A 14 1.56 19.62 15.45
C LEU A 14 0.60 19.37 16.63
N PHE A 15 0.51 18.12 17.10
CA PHE A 15 -0.34 17.75 18.23
C PHE A 15 0.12 18.41 19.54
N VAL A 16 1.42 18.31 19.86
CA VAL A 16 2.01 18.98 21.03
C VAL A 16 1.82 20.49 20.95
N PHE A 17 1.99 21.06 19.76
CA PHE A 17 1.76 22.47 19.52
C PHE A 17 0.31 22.88 19.75
N ILE A 18 -0.67 22.11 19.26
CA ILE A 18 -2.10 22.35 19.51
C ILE A 18 -2.42 22.29 21.00
N ILE A 19 -1.91 21.29 21.72
CA ILE A 19 -2.09 21.19 23.18
C ILE A 19 -1.52 22.42 23.88
N GLY A 20 -0.32 22.85 23.49
CA GLY A 20 0.31 24.06 24.02
C GLY A 20 -0.53 25.31 23.79
N LEU A 21 -1.09 25.47 22.59
CA LEU A 21 -1.98 26.60 22.27
C LEU A 21 -3.28 26.59 23.08
N VAL A 22 -3.91 25.43 23.22
CA VAL A 22 -5.13 25.27 24.02
C VAL A 22 -4.84 25.57 25.49
N GLY A 23 -3.74 25.01 26.04
CA GLY A 23 -3.32 25.28 27.41
C GLY A 23 -3.06 26.77 27.66
N LEU A 24 -2.34 27.43 26.75
CA LEU A 24 -2.10 28.87 26.83
C LEU A 24 -3.40 29.68 26.79
N ASN A 25 -4.35 29.28 25.94
CA ASN A 25 -5.67 29.93 25.85
C ASN A 25 -6.44 29.80 27.18
N PHE A 26 -6.48 28.61 27.78
CA PHE A 26 -7.11 28.39 29.08
C PHE A 26 -6.46 29.19 30.20
N VAL A 27 -5.12 29.25 30.25
CA VAL A 27 -4.40 30.06 31.24
C VAL A 27 -4.75 31.55 31.10
N THR A 28 -4.82 32.04 29.86
CA THR A 28 -5.17 33.44 29.58
C THR A 28 -6.63 33.74 29.96
N PHE A 29 -7.56 32.82 29.67
CA PHE A 29 -8.96 32.95 30.04
C PHE A 29 -9.19 32.93 31.55
N ALA A 30 -8.51 32.03 32.27
CA ALA A 30 -8.60 31.94 33.73
C ALA A 30 -8.15 33.23 34.44
N GLN A 31 -7.24 34.00 33.83
CA GLN A 31 -6.82 35.30 34.36
C GLN A 31 -7.87 36.42 34.18
N LEU A 32 -8.84 36.25 33.28
CA LEU A 32 -9.91 37.22 33.01
C LEU A 32 -11.12 37.04 33.93
N ASP A 33 -11.49 35.80 34.26
CA ASP A 33 -12.69 35.49 35.07
C ASP A 33 -12.68 36.12 36.47
N GLY A 34 -11.50 36.35 37.07
CA GLY A 34 -11.36 36.82 38.45
C GLY A 34 -11.70 38.30 38.71
N ASN A 35 -11.92 39.12 37.68
CA ASN A 35 -12.08 40.57 37.84
C ASN A 35 -13.55 41.04 37.91
N ALA A 36 -14.49 40.30 37.32
CA ALA A 36 -15.89 40.74 37.21
C ALA A 36 -16.61 40.93 38.56
N PRO A 37 -16.45 40.04 39.55
CA PRO A 37 -17.05 40.23 40.88
C PRO A 37 -16.53 41.50 41.58
N ALA A 38 -15.25 41.85 41.41
CA ALA A 38 -14.64 43.02 42.05
C ALA A 38 -15.11 44.35 41.42
N VAL A 39 -15.30 44.39 40.09
CA VAL A 39 -15.90 45.54 39.40
C VAL A 39 -17.34 45.76 39.87
N ASN A 40 -18.12 44.69 39.99
CA ASN A 40 -19.51 44.78 40.48
C ASN A 40 -19.57 45.18 41.97
N ALA A 41 -18.74 44.56 42.82
CA ALA A 41 -18.70 44.84 44.25
C ALA A 41 -18.28 46.28 44.54
N SER A 42 -17.22 46.77 43.89
CA SER A 42 -16.81 48.18 43.98
C SER A 42 -17.90 49.13 43.46
N GLY A 43 -18.58 48.77 42.36
CA GLY A 43 -19.72 49.54 41.86
C GLY A 43 -20.87 49.65 42.86
N SER A 44 -21.14 48.58 43.61
CA SER A 44 -22.20 48.53 44.62
C SER A 44 -21.95 49.46 45.82
N LEU A 45 -20.68 49.80 46.11
CA LEU A 45 -20.31 50.72 47.19
C LEU A 45 -20.89 52.12 46.97
N ARG A 46 -20.94 52.62 45.73
CA ARG A 46 -21.58 53.92 45.41
C ARG A 46 -23.06 53.91 45.76
N MET A 47 -23.76 52.86 45.35
CA MET A 47 -25.18 52.67 45.62
C MET A 47 -25.45 52.59 47.13
N ARG A 48 -24.63 51.84 47.88
CA ARG A 48 -24.76 51.71 49.34
C ARG A 48 -24.49 53.03 50.07
N ALA A 49 -23.51 53.82 49.62
CA ALA A 49 -23.23 55.14 50.20
C ALA A 49 -24.44 56.08 50.07
N TYR A 50 -25.05 56.15 48.88
CA TYR A 50 -26.29 56.92 48.67
C TYR A 50 -27.48 56.35 49.44
N GLN A 51 -27.60 55.02 49.54
CA GLN A 51 -28.64 54.40 50.37
C GLN A 51 -28.51 54.78 51.84
N LEU A 52 -27.28 54.83 52.39
CA LEU A 52 -27.04 55.27 53.76
C LEU A 52 -27.40 56.75 53.96
N ALA A 53 -27.08 57.63 53.00
CA ALA A 53 -27.51 59.02 53.05
C ALA A 53 -29.04 59.16 53.00
N TRP A 54 -29.70 58.38 52.13
CA TRP A 54 -31.16 58.36 52.03
C TRP A 54 -31.84 57.82 53.30
N LEU A 55 -31.31 56.74 53.89
CA LEU A 55 -31.80 56.19 55.15
C LEU A 55 -31.57 57.19 56.31
N SER A 56 -30.42 57.88 56.32
CA SER A 56 -30.13 58.94 57.28
C SER A 56 -31.15 60.08 57.21
N ALA A 57 -31.52 60.49 55.99
CA ALA A 57 -32.54 61.54 55.80
C ALA A 57 -33.92 61.09 56.31
N ARG A 58 -34.28 59.81 56.12
CA ARG A 58 -35.54 59.25 56.66
C ARG A 58 -35.54 59.16 58.18
N MET A 59 -34.39 58.89 58.80
CA MET A 59 -34.27 58.80 60.27
C MET A 59 -34.64 60.11 60.99
N VAL A 60 -34.51 61.26 60.31
CA VAL A 60 -34.80 62.58 60.88
C VAL A 60 -36.28 62.72 61.28
N SER A 61 -37.19 62.24 60.43
CA SER A 61 -38.64 62.34 60.64
C SER A 61 -39.30 61.05 61.15
N ALA A 62 -38.54 59.97 61.31
CA ALA A 62 -39.06 58.67 61.71
C ALA A 62 -39.56 58.66 63.16
N ASP A 63 -40.68 57.97 63.39
CA ASP A 63 -41.16 57.64 64.73
C ASP A 63 -40.29 56.54 65.38
N ALA A 64 -40.61 56.15 66.62
CA ALA A 64 -39.78 55.22 67.39
C ALA A 64 -39.66 53.83 66.75
N ASP A 65 -40.74 53.34 66.14
CA ASP A 65 -40.80 52.02 65.52
C ASP A 65 -40.09 52.05 64.17
N GLU A 66 -40.37 53.05 63.33
CA GLU A 66 -39.69 53.24 62.04
C GLU A 66 -38.18 53.48 62.24
N ALA A 67 -37.79 54.28 63.24
CA ALA A 67 -36.37 54.51 63.55
C ALA A 67 -35.63 53.24 63.99
N SER A 68 -36.32 52.29 64.64
CA SER A 68 -35.73 51.00 65.00
C SER A 68 -35.41 50.16 63.75
N GLU A 69 -36.37 50.06 62.82
CA GLU A 69 -36.22 49.31 61.57
C GLU A 69 -35.16 49.94 60.64
N LEU A 70 -35.17 51.27 60.52
CA LEU A 70 -34.17 52.02 59.75
C LEU A 70 -32.76 51.79 60.31
N ARG A 71 -32.59 51.82 61.64
CA ARG A 71 -31.28 51.54 62.26
C ARG A 71 -30.80 50.13 61.93
N HIS A 72 -31.66 49.12 62.05
CA HIS A 72 -31.29 47.75 61.69
C HIS A 72 -30.85 47.64 60.21
N THR A 73 -31.59 48.29 59.31
CA THR A 73 -31.27 48.31 57.88
C THR A 73 -29.94 49.03 57.61
N MET A 74 -29.70 50.17 58.23
CA MET A 74 -28.44 50.92 58.11
C MET A 74 -27.25 50.12 58.63
N MET A 75 -27.40 49.40 59.75
CA MET A 75 -26.35 48.52 60.27
C MET A 75 -25.99 47.42 59.27
N ALA A 76 -27.00 46.74 58.71
CA ALA A 76 -26.76 45.71 57.70
C ALA A 76 -26.06 46.25 56.43
N GLN A 77 -26.38 47.48 56.02
CA GLN A 77 -25.70 48.13 54.90
C GLN A 77 -24.24 48.46 55.23
N ILE A 78 -23.96 48.98 56.43
CA ILE A 78 -22.60 49.27 56.91
C ILE A 78 -21.77 47.98 57.01
N GLU A 79 -22.32 46.91 57.58
CA GLU A 79 -21.63 45.62 57.70
C GLU A 79 -21.26 45.05 56.32
N MET A 80 -22.20 45.10 55.36
CA MET A 80 -21.92 44.64 54.00
C MET A 80 -20.90 45.55 53.29
N TYR A 81 -20.94 46.87 53.56
CA TYR A 81 -19.95 47.81 53.02
C TYR A 81 -18.54 47.49 53.54
N ASP A 82 -18.40 47.33 54.87
CA ASP A 82 -17.16 46.92 55.52
C ASP A 82 -16.63 45.61 54.94
N ARG A 83 -17.53 44.64 54.76
CA ARG A 83 -17.20 43.33 54.19
C ARG A 83 -16.69 43.46 52.76
N ILE A 84 -17.34 44.27 51.92
CA ILE A 84 -16.90 44.49 50.53
C ILE A 84 -15.53 45.18 50.51
N LEU A 85 -15.31 46.26 51.27
CA LEU A 85 -14.01 46.95 51.32
C LEU A 85 -12.89 46.03 51.82
N ALA A 86 -13.15 45.24 52.87
CA ALA A 86 -12.21 44.26 53.39
C ALA A 86 -11.92 43.16 52.35
N GLY A 87 -12.95 42.66 51.68
CA GLY A 87 -12.87 41.65 50.62
C GLY A 87 -12.09 42.13 49.40
N LEU A 88 -12.28 43.38 48.95
CA LEU A 88 -11.50 43.96 47.86
C LEU A 88 -10.01 44.08 48.22
N ARG A 89 -9.67 44.33 49.49
CA ARG A 89 -8.28 44.46 49.95
C ARG A 89 -7.59 43.11 50.19
N ARG A 90 -8.27 42.16 50.85
CA ARG A 90 -7.66 40.92 51.36
C ARG A 90 -8.21 39.64 50.73
N GLY A 91 -9.23 39.75 49.89
CA GLY A 91 -10.00 38.64 49.35
C GLY A 91 -11.20 38.27 50.24
N ASP A 92 -12.28 37.81 49.62
CA ASP A 92 -13.46 37.21 50.25
C ASP A 92 -14.00 36.11 49.33
N ALA A 93 -13.88 34.85 49.75
CA ALA A 93 -14.24 33.70 48.93
C ALA A 93 -15.76 33.59 48.67
N GLU A 94 -16.60 34.01 49.62
CA GLU A 94 -18.05 33.95 49.45
C GLU A 94 -18.55 35.02 48.48
N LEU A 95 -17.88 36.18 48.45
CA LEU A 95 -18.15 37.25 47.49
C LEU A 95 -17.42 37.07 46.15
N ASN A 96 -16.64 35.99 45.99
CA ASN A 96 -15.75 35.74 44.85
C ASN A 96 -14.78 36.91 44.58
N LEU A 97 -14.30 37.55 45.64
CA LEU A 97 -13.34 38.64 45.57
C LEU A 97 -11.93 38.12 45.77
N ALA A 98 -11.08 38.28 44.76
CA ALA A 98 -9.64 38.10 44.90
C ALA A 98 -9.01 39.37 45.51
N PRO A 99 -7.90 39.23 46.27
CA PRO A 99 -7.16 40.38 46.78
C PRO A 99 -6.70 41.30 45.64
N ALA A 100 -6.86 42.61 45.81
CA ALA A 100 -6.35 43.59 44.84
C ALA A 100 -4.83 43.42 44.63
N SER A 101 -4.43 43.18 43.38
CA SER A 101 -3.01 43.04 42.97
C SER A 101 -2.48 44.26 42.22
N ASP A 102 -3.35 45.09 41.66
CA ASP A 102 -2.97 46.30 40.93
C ASP A 102 -2.63 47.44 41.90
N ALA A 103 -1.51 48.12 41.65
CA ALA A 103 -1.00 49.17 42.53
C ALA A 103 -1.94 50.38 42.63
N ALA A 104 -2.62 50.77 41.54
CA ALA A 104 -3.55 51.90 41.54
C ALA A 104 -4.81 51.56 42.36
N ILE A 105 -5.29 50.31 42.26
CA ILE A 105 -6.41 49.83 43.07
C ILE A 105 -6.03 49.78 44.56
N GLN A 106 -4.85 49.24 44.89
CA GLN A 106 -4.37 49.19 46.28
C GLN A 106 -4.21 50.60 46.88
N GLU A 107 -3.72 51.56 46.10
CA GLU A 107 -3.61 52.96 46.50
C GLU A 107 -4.99 53.55 46.79
N GLN A 108 -5.93 53.42 45.86
CA GLN A 108 -7.26 53.97 46.02
C GLN A 108 -8.02 53.32 47.19
N LEU A 109 -7.85 52.01 47.42
CA LEU A 109 -8.37 51.33 48.61
C LEU A 109 -7.75 51.86 49.91
N ARG A 110 -6.50 52.36 49.89
CA ARG A 110 -5.86 52.97 51.05
C ARG A 110 -6.42 54.37 51.31
N THR A 111 -6.65 55.15 50.26
CA THR A 111 -7.29 56.48 50.33
C THR A 111 -8.73 56.38 50.82
N LEU A 112 -9.49 55.41 50.32
CA LEU A 112 -10.92 55.29 50.62
C LEU A 112 -11.21 54.83 52.06
N GLN A 113 -10.28 54.12 52.69
CA GLN A 113 -10.47 53.58 54.04
C GLN A 113 -10.73 54.64 55.12
N PRO A 114 -9.86 55.66 55.33
CA PRO A 114 -10.13 56.69 56.32
C PRO A 114 -11.38 57.52 55.97
N LEU A 115 -11.64 57.74 54.68
CA LEU A 115 -12.84 58.46 54.23
C LEU A 115 -14.13 57.68 54.54
N TRP A 116 -14.09 56.35 54.40
CA TRP A 116 -15.19 55.49 54.80
C TRP A 116 -15.38 55.50 56.32
N GLU A 117 -14.30 55.43 57.09
CA GLU A 117 -14.36 55.48 58.55
C GLU A 117 -14.98 56.80 59.05
N GLU A 118 -14.62 57.92 58.43
CA GLU A 118 -15.19 59.24 58.70
C GLU A 118 -16.67 59.30 58.31
N TYR A 119 -17.01 58.99 57.05
CA TYR A 119 -18.40 58.99 56.56
C TYR A 119 -19.29 58.04 57.38
N ARG A 120 -18.80 56.84 57.71
CA ARG A 120 -19.48 55.87 58.57
C ARG A 120 -19.74 56.44 59.97
N THR A 121 -18.80 57.18 60.53
CA THR A 121 -18.95 57.84 61.84
C THR A 121 -20.07 58.87 61.80
N HIS A 122 -20.15 59.69 60.74
CA HIS A 122 -21.24 60.65 60.57
C HIS A 122 -22.60 59.96 60.35
N VAL A 123 -22.65 58.87 59.59
CA VAL A 123 -23.85 58.04 59.45
C VAL A 123 -24.28 57.46 60.82
N PHE A 124 -23.34 57.00 61.65
CA PHE A 124 -23.65 56.54 63.00
C PHE A 124 -24.17 57.65 63.92
N ALA A 125 -23.67 58.87 63.80
CA ALA A 125 -24.16 60.00 64.57
C ALA A 125 -25.66 60.24 64.34
N VAL A 126 -26.14 60.08 63.10
CA VAL A 126 -27.58 60.13 62.77
C VAL A 126 -28.35 59.02 63.48
N THR A 127 -27.79 57.82 63.56
CA THR A 127 -28.44 56.68 64.24
C THR A 127 -28.52 56.81 65.76
N GLY A 128 -27.55 57.52 66.35
CA GLY A 128 -27.43 57.74 67.80
C GLY A 128 -28.15 59.00 68.29
N ALA A 129 -28.46 59.95 67.40
CA ALA A 129 -29.13 61.20 67.74
C ALA A 129 -30.55 60.95 68.28
N VAL A 130 -30.87 61.59 69.41
CA VAL A 130 -32.15 61.40 70.12
C VAL A 130 -33.11 62.55 69.80
N GLY A 131 -32.61 63.78 69.80
CA GLY A 131 -33.41 64.98 69.53
C GLY A 131 -33.62 65.25 68.03
N THR A 132 -34.75 65.89 67.68
CA THR A 132 -35.05 66.25 66.27
C THR A 132 -34.00 67.18 65.68
N GLU A 133 -33.54 68.19 66.45
CA GLU A 133 -32.50 69.13 66.04
C GLU A 133 -31.14 68.44 65.83
N GLU A 134 -30.73 67.58 66.78
CA GLU A 134 -29.52 66.76 66.70
C GLU A 134 -29.53 65.84 65.47
N LYS A 135 -30.68 65.22 65.15
CA LYS A 135 -30.86 64.41 63.94
C LYS A 135 -30.72 65.23 62.66
N HIS A 136 -31.28 66.44 62.62
CA HIS A 136 -31.16 67.34 61.48
C HIS A 136 -29.70 67.75 61.24
N GLU A 137 -28.99 68.13 62.30
CA GLU A 137 -27.58 68.53 62.23
C GLU A 137 -26.69 67.37 61.77
N ALA A 138 -26.84 66.18 62.37
CA ALA A 138 -26.08 65.00 61.98
C ALA A 138 -26.36 64.58 60.54
N ASN A 139 -27.61 64.63 60.08
CA ASN A 139 -27.97 64.28 58.71
C ASN A 139 -27.44 65.32 57.69
N ALA A 140 -27.40 66.61 58.05
CA ALA A 140 -26.86 67.64 57.17
C ALA A 140 -25.39 67.38 56.81
N VAL A 141 -24.59 66.86 57.75
CA VAL A 141 -23.20 66.43 57.51
C VAL A 141 -23.14 65.29 56.50
N VAL A 142 -23.92 64.22 56.71
CA VAL A 142 -23.96 63.06 55.79
C VAL A 142 -24.36 63.47 54.37
N VAL A 143 -25.36 64.34 54.23
CA VAL A 143 -25.83 64.85 52.92
C VAL A 143 -24.77 65.72 52.24
N ALA A 144 -24.03 66.53 52.99
CA ALA A 144 -22.98 67.39 52.42
C ALA A 144 -21.77 66.59 51.92
N GLU A 145 -21.46 65.45 52.56
CA GLU A 145 -20.25 64.67 52.29
C GLU A 145 -20.45 63.55 51.26
N VAL A 146 -21.67 63.00 51.13
CA VAL A 146 -21.92 61.79 50.33
C VAL A 146 -21.43 61.91 48.87
N ASP A 147 -21.64 63.05 48.22
CA ASP A 147 -21.20 63.24 46.82
C ASP A 147 -19.67 63.26 46.70
N GLY A 148 -18.98 63.89 47.65
CA GLY A 148 -17.52 63.90 47.71
C GLY A 148 -16.97 62.50 47.97
N TYR A 149 -17.57 61.76 48.91
CA TYR A 149 -17.19 60.38 49.20
C TYR A 149 -17.43 59.45 48.01
N VAL A 150 -18.60 59.51 47.39
CA VAL A 150 -18.94 58.69 46.20
C VAL A 150 -18.00 59.00 45.04
N THR A 151 -17.52 60.25 44.90
CA THR A 151 -16.50 60.61 43.89
C THR A 151 -15.19 59.82 44.11
N GLU A 152 -14.78 59.60 45.35
CA GLU A 152 -13.60 58.76 45.67
C GLU A 152 -13.87 57.26 45.45
N VAL A 153 -15.11 56.80 45.68
CA VAL A 153 -15.53 55.44 45.31
C VAL A 153 -15.54 55.27 43.79
N ASP A 154 -15.93 56.29 43.02
CA ASP A 154 -15.96 56.24 41.55
C ASP A 154 -14.55 56.05 40.97
N LYS A 155 -13.55 56.74 41.52
CA LYS A 155 -12.13 56.52 41.18
C LYS A 155 -11.69 55.08 41.41
N LEU A 156 -12.20 54.42 42.48
CA LEU A 156 -11.92 53.00 42.72
C LEU A 156 -12.55 52.11 41.64
N VAL A 157 -13.80 52.38 41.25
CA VAL A 157 -14.47 51.66 40.17
C VAL A 157 -13.73 51.83 38.85
N THR A 158 -13.32 53.07 38.51
CA THR A 158 -12.51 53.35 37.32
C THR A 158 -11.17 52.63 37.36
N ALA A 159 -10.50 52.55 38.52
CA ALA A 159 -9.26 51.80 38.65
C ALA A 159 -9.45 50.30 38.37
N TYR A 160 -10.54 49.69 38.88
CA TYR A 160 -10.90 48.31 38.56
C TYR A 160 -11.24 48.10 37.07
N ASP A 161 -11.99 49.02 36.45
CA ASP A 161 -12.34 48.93 35.03
C ASP A 161 -11.10 49.05 34.14
N ASN A 162 -10.22 50.03 34.38
CA ASN A 162 -8.97 50.20 33.65
C ASN A 162 -8.06 48.96 33.77
N ALA A 163 -7.90 48.42 34.98
CA ALA A 163 -7.12 47.20 35.19
C ALA A 163 -7.73 45.99 34.46
N SER A 164 -9.06 45.89 34.40
CA SER A 164 -9.76 44.85 33.66
C SER A 164 -9.56 44.98 32.14
N GLN A 165 -9.72 46.20 31.60
CA GLN A 165 -9.54 46.47 30.17
C GLN A 165 -8.10 46.23 29.71
N ALA A 166 -7.10 46.59 30.54
CA ALA A 166 -5.70 46.30 30.24
C ALA A 166 -5.44 44.80 30.08
N LYS A 167 -5.97 43.96 30.99
CA LYS A 167 -5.86 42.49 30.88
C LYS A 167 -6.60 41.94 29.66
N ILE A 168 -7.79 42.46 29.34
CA ILE A 168 -8.54 42.09 28.13
C ILE A 168 -7.74 42.44 26.87
N GLY A 169 -7.11 43.61 26.82
CA GLY A 169 -6.24 44.04 25.72
C GLY A 169 -5.08 43.07 25.50
N VAL A 170 -4.32 42.77 26.55
CA VAL A 170 -3.21 41.79 26.50
C VAL A 170 -3.72 40.41 26.05
N SER A 171 -4.87 39.95 26.55
CA SER A 171 -5.46 38.68 26.13
C SER A 171 -5.82 38.65 24.64
N LYS A 172 -6.31 39.76 24.08
CA LYS A 172 -6.59 39.87 22.64
C LYS A 172 -5.31 39.80 21.81
N GLU A 173 -4.25 40.49 22.23
CA GLU A 173 -2.95 40.44 21.54
C GLU A 173 -2.34 39.04 21.56
N ILE A 174 -2.38 38.35 22.72
CA ILE A 174 -1.97 36.95 22.84
C ILE A 174 -2.81 36.07 21.90
N GLY A 175 -4.12 36.25 21.89
CA GLY A 175 -5.03 35.50 21.02
C GLY A 175 -4.70 35.66 19.53
N VAL A 176 -4.46 36.89 19.08
CA VAL A 176 -4.05 37.18 17.69
C VAL A 176 -2.68 36.54 17.40
N GLY A 177 -1.71 36.67 18.31
CA GLY A 177 -0.39 36.04 18.16
C GLY A 177 -0.46 34.52 18.03
N VAL A 178 -1.31 33.88 18.84
CA VAL A 178 -1.59 32.44 18.77
C VAL A 178 -2.17 32.03 17.42
N ILE A 179 -3.13 32.79 16.89
CA ILE A 179 -3.74 32.51 15.57
C ILE A 179 -2.70 32.64 14.45
N VAL A 180 -1.89 33.70 14.47
CA VAL A 180 -0.83 33.91 13.47
C VAL A 180 0.20 32.78 13.54
N LEU A 181 0.63 32.40 14.75
CA LEU A 181 1.57 31.31 14.93
C LEU A 181 0.98 29.98 14.45
N ALA A 182 -0.29 29.70 14.75
CA ALA A 182 -0.98 28.49 14.28
C ALA A 182 -1.04 28.43 12.75
N PHE A 183 -1.34 29.55 12.10
CA PHE A 183 -1.33 29.64 10.64
C PHE A 183 0.06 29.41 10.06
N LEU A 184 1.12 29.96 10.67
CA LEU A 184 2.51 29.74 10.24
C LEU A 184 2.92 28.27 10.37
N VAL A 185 2.63 27.63 11.51
CA VAL A 185 2.90 26.19 11.71
C VAL A 185 2.15 25.36 10.67
N PHE A 186 0.88 25.66 10.42
CA PHE A 186 0.09 25.00 9.38
C PHE A 186 0.72 25.17 7.99
N ALA A 187 1.06 26.41 7.59
CA ALA A 187 1.65 26.69 6.28
C ALA A 187 3.00 25.97 6.09
N VAL A 188 3.88 25.99 7.08
CA VAL A 188 5.18 25.30 7.03
C VAL A 188 4.98 23.79 6.98
N SER A 189 4.13 23.22 7.82
CA SER A 189 3.86 21.78 7.84
C SER A 189 3.27 21.29 6.50
N SER A 190 2.32 22.04 5.93
CA SER A 190 1.74 21.78 4.61
C SER A 190 2.79 21.85 3.50
N TYR A 191 3.65 22.89 3.50
CA TYR A 191 4.74 23.01 2.55
C TYR A 191 5.71 21.82 2.59
N CYS A 192 6.13 21.40 3.80
CA CYS A 192 7.00 20.24 3.99
C CYS A 192 6.36 18.96 3.45
N ILE A 193 5.07 18.72 3.75
CA ILE A 193 4.34 17.54 3.26
C ILE A 193 4.26 17.55 1.73
N ILE A 194 3.96 18.69 1.11
CA ILE A 194 3.86 18.80 -0.35
C ILE A 194 5.21 18.56 -1.02
N MET A 195 6.29 19.18 -0.52
CA MET A 195 7.62 19.06 -1.09
C MET A 195 8.25 17.68 -0.90
N GLU A 196 8.10 17.09 0.28
CA GLU A 196 8.83 15.85 0.63
C GLU A 196 8.03 14.57 0.36
N VAL A 197 6.71 14.66 0.20
CA VAL A 197 5.85 13.48 0.01
C VAL A 197 5.07 13.55 -1.30
N LEU A 198 4.20 14.56 -1.47
CA LEU A 198 3.28 14.58 -2.62
C LEU A 198 4.00 14.78 -3.95
N ARG A 199 4.97 15.72 -4.04
CA ARG A 199 5.72 15.96 -5.28
C ARG A 199 6.54 14.74 -5.73
N PRO A 200 7.32 14.06 -4.86
CA PRO A 200 8.03 12.85 -5.23
C PRO A 200 7.11 11.72 -5.69
N ILE A 201 5.95 11.54 -5.04
CA ILE A 201 4.95 10.55 -5.46
C ILE A 201 4.41 10.89 -6.85
N ALA A 202 4.04 12.15 -7.09
CA ALA A 202 3.55 12.58 -8.40
C ALA A 202 4.61 12.40 -9.50
N ALA A 203 5.87 12.71 -9.21
CA ALA A 203 6.99 12.47 -10.12
C ALA A 203 7.17 10.98 -10.41
N LEU A 204 7.11 10.12 -9.39
CA LEU A 204 7.17 8.67 -9.54
C LEU A 204 6.02 8.14 -10.42
N THR A 205 4.79 8.60 -10.20
CA THR A 205 3.63 8.24 -11.04
C THR A 205 3.83 8.68 -12.49
N ALA A 206 4.36 9.89 -12.72
CA ALA A 206 4.65 10.38 -14.06
C ALA A 206 5.72 9.51 -14.75
N SER A 207 6.80 9.16 -14.04
CA SER A 207 7.84 8.29 -14.60
C SER A 207 7.33 6.87 -14.86
N PHE A 208 6.46 6.32 -14.03
CA PHE A 208 5.80 5.04 -14.33
C PHE A 208 4.92 5.13 -15.58
N ARG A 209 4.16 6.21 -15.73
CA ARG A 209 3.33 6.43 -16.91
C ARG A 209 4.18 6.59 -18.17
N GLU A 210 5.34 7.22 -18.07
CA GLU A 210 6.29 7.35 -19.17
C GLU A 210 6.87 5.99 -19.57
N VAL A 211 7.30 5.17 -18.60
CA VAL A 211 7.80 3.81 -18.88
C VAL A 211 6.70 2.92 -19.47
N ALA A 212 5.49 2.97 -18.92
CA ALA A 212 4.35 2.21 -19.45
C ALA A 212 3.90 2.69 -20.85
N GLY A 213 4.09 3.98 -21.17
CA GLY A 213 3.71 4.57 -22.45
C GLY A 213 4.71 4.33 -23.59
N LYS A 214 5.95 3.93 -23.31
CA LYS A 214 7.00 3.68 -24.32
C LYS A 214 6.98 2.25 -24.88
N GLU A 215 5.79 1.66 -25.02
CA GLU A 215 5.52 0.37 -25.68
C GLU A 215 6.66 -0.66 -25.52
N ALA A 216 6.71 -1.31 -24.35
CA ALA A 216 7.61 -2.43 -24.10
C ALA A 216 9.12 -2.13 -24.12
N ASP A 217 9.54 -0.86 -23.93
CA ASP A 217 10.96 -0.51 -23.72
C ASP A 217 11.47 -0.87 -22.31
N LEU A 218 12.08 -2.05 -22.19
CA LEU A 218 12.67 -2.58 -20.95
C LEU A 218 14.10 -2.04 -20.68
N THR A 219 14.61 -1.13 -21.52
CA THR A 219 15.90 -0.45 -21.26
C THR A 219 15.76 0.76 -20.34
N GLN A 220 14.52 1.22 -20.12
CA GLN A 220 14.23 2.37 -19.27
C GLN A 220 14.43 2.03 -17.79
N GLN A 221 15.03 2.96 -17.05
CA GLN A 221 15.20 2.86 -15.60
C GLN A 221 14.70 4.13 -14.92
N LEU A 222 14.08 3.94 -13.76
CA LEU A 222 13.69 5.04 -12.89
C LEU A 222 14.90 5.50 -12.06
N THR A 223 15.14 6.81 -11.99
CA THR A 223 16.25 7.35 -11.19
C THR A 223 15.86 7.44 -9.72
N ALA A 224 16.58 6.72 -8.84
CA ALA A 224 16.40 6.85 -7.40
C ALA A 224 17.12 8.11 -6.89
N LYS A 225 16.36 9.20 -6.65
CA LYS A 225 16.90 10.42 -5.99
C LYS A 225 16.75 10.40 -4.47
N HIS A 226 15.92 9.52 -3.94
CA HIS A 226 15.61 9.46 -2.51
C HIS A 226 16.10 8.14 -1.90
N HIS A 227 16.46 8.18 -0.62
CA HIS A 227 16.91 7.03 0.17
C HIS A 227 15.81 6.54 1.14
N ASP A 228 14.56 6.91 0.85
CA ASP A 228 13.38 6.57 1.64
C ASP A 228 12.57 5.47 0.94
N GLU A 229 11.31 5.30 1.34
CA GLU A 229 10.39 4.32 0.77
C GLU A 229 10.18 4.50 -0.74
N ILE A 230 10.22 5.74 -1.24
CA ILE A 230 10.10 6.02 -2.69
C ILE A 230 11.35 5.50 -3.41
N GLY A 231 12.53 5.75 -2.86
CA GLY A 231 13.79 5.19 -3.36
C GLY A 231 13.78 3.66 -3.43
N ARG A 232 13.27 3.02 -2.38
CA ARG A 232 13.14 1.55 -2.33
C ARG A 232 12.17 1.02 -3.39
N ILE A 233 11.03 1.67 -3.60
CA ILE A 233 10.08 1.30 -4.66
C ILE A 233 10.74 1.41 -6.04
N VAL A 234 11.47 2.50 -6.30
CA VAL A 234 12.23 2.70 -7.54
C VAL A 234 13.25 1.58 -7.75
N GLN A 235 14.01 1.22 -6.71
CA GLN A 235 14.99 0.14 -6.80
C GLN A 235 14.33 -1.21 -7.09
N SER A 236 13.27 -1.58 -6.35
CA SER A 236 12.53 -2.83 -6.59
C SER A 236 11.94 -2.89 -8.00
N PHE A 237 11.43 -1.77 -8.51
CA PHE A 237 10.93 -1.70 -9.88
C PHE A 237 12.04 -1.91 -10.91
N ASN A 238 13.18 -1.24 -10.76
CA ASN A 238 14.31 -1.40 -11.68
C ASN A 238 14.84 -2.84 -11.67
N THR A 239 14.88 -3.50 -10.51
CA THR A 239 15.23 -4.93 -10.41
C THR A 239 14.23 -5.78 -11.18
N PHE A 240 12.92 -5.57 -10.98
CA PHE A 240 11.87 -6.29 -11.71
C PHE A 240 11.98 -6.11 -13.23
N VAL A 241 12.19 -4.87 -13.71
CA VAL A 241 12.38 -4.60 -15.15
C VAL A 241 13.65 -5.29 -15.67
N SER A 242 14.73 -5.29 -14.90
CA SER A 242 15.97 -5.97 -15.26
C SER A 242 15.79 -7.49 -15.38
N GLU A 243 15.07 -8.12 -14.45
CA GLU A 243 14.75 -9.55 -14.51
C GLU A 243 13.85 -9.87 -15.71
N LEU A 244 12.83 -9.04 -15.96
CA LEU A 244 11.96 -9.20 -17.13
C LEU A 244 12.74 -9.08 -18.44
N ARG A 245 13.68 -8.13 -18.52
CA ARG A 245 14.60 -7.97 -19.66
C ARG A 245 15.42 -9.24 -19.90
N GLN A 246 15.99 -9.83 -18.85
CA GLN A 246 16.74 -11.09 -18.97
C GLN A 246 15.86 -12.26 -19.43
N ILE A 247 14.62 -12.35 -18.93
CA ILE A 247 13.67 -13.39 -19.36
C ILE A 247 13.37 -13.25 -20.86
N MET A 248 13.11 -12.03 -21.33
CA MET A 248 12.86 -11.76 -22.75
C MET A 248 14.08 -12.12 -23.61
N GLN A 249 15.30 -11.72 -23.21
CA GLN A 249 16.53 -12.10 -23.93
C GLN A 249 16.71 -13.62 -24.02
N LYS A 250 16.47 -14.35 -22.91
CA LYS A 250 16.54 -15.82 -22.90
C LYS A 250 15.47 -16.45 -23.78
N ALA A 251 14.25 -15.94 -23.75
CA ALA A 251 13.17 -16.43 -24.60
C ALA A 251 13.48 -16.24 -26.10
N GLN A 252 14.12 -15.13 -26.47
CA GLN A 252 14.58 -14.90 -27.85
C GLN A 252 15.69 -15.87 -28.26
N ALA A 253 16.66 -16.13 -27.37
CA ALA A 253 17.71 -17.11 -27.60
C ALA A 253 17.13 -18.52 -27.80
N TYR A 254 16.22 -18.95 -26.92
CA TYR A 254 15.56 -20.25 -27.03
C TYR A 254 14.68 -20.36 -28.28
N ALA A 255 13.96 -19.31 -28.67
CA ALA A 255 13.21 -19.30 -29.92
C ALA A 255 14.14 -19.53 -31.13
N THR A 256 15.30 -18.86 -31.15
CA THR A 256 16.29 -19.02 -32.22
C THR A 256 16.88 -20.42 -32.24
N GLU A 257 17.21 -20.97 -31.06
CA GLU A 257 17.74 -22.33 -30.90
C GLU A 257 16.74 -23.40 -31.37
N VAL A 258 15.48 -23.29 -30.95
CA VAL A 258 14.40 -24.21 -31.38
C VAL A 258 14.20 -24.14 -32.88
N ALA A 259 14.17 -22.95 -33.49
CA ALA A 259 14.05 -22.80 -34.93
C ALA A 259 15.20 -23.49 -35.69
N GLY A 260 16.45 -23.34 -35.24
CA GLY A 260 17.61 -23.99 -35.83
C GLY A 260 17.59 -25.52 -35.67
N LEU A 261 17.17 -26.01 -34.51
CA LEU A 261 17.04 -27.45 -34.25
C LEU A 261 15.92 -28.06 -35.12
N SER A 262 14.80 -27.35 -35.28
CA SER A 262 13.71 -27.73 -36.18
C SER A 262 14.16 -27.82 -37.63
N ASP A 263 14.96 -26.86 -38.13
CA ASP A 263 15.52 -26.93 -39.49
C ASP A 263 16.42 -28.15 -39.68
N THR A 264 17.26 -28.44 -38.67
CA THR A 264 18.15 -29.62 -38.69
C THR A 264 17.34 -30.91 -38.67
N MET A 265 16.29 -30.98 -37.85
CA MET A 265 15.40 -32.15 -37.76
C MET A 265 14.62 -32.36 -39.07
N TRP A 266 14.15 -31.30 -39.71
CA TRP A 266 13.49 -31.38 -41.01
C TRP A 266 14.44 -31.89 -42.09
N GLN A 267 15.67 -31.37 -42.16
CA GLN A 267 16.69 -31.86 -43.10
C GLN A 267 17.01 -33.34 -42.87
N ALA A 268 17.20 -33.75 -41.61
CA ALA A 268 17.46 -35.14 -41.26
C ALA A 268 16.28 -36.06 -41.65
N SER A 269 15.03 -35.61 -41.48
CA SER A 269 13.85 -36.38 -41.91
C SER A 269 13.80 -36.55 -43.43
N VAL A 270 14.11 -35.49 -44.19
CA VAL A 270 14.19 -35.54 -45.66
C VAL A 270 15.30 -36.49 -46.13
N GLU A 271 16.46 -36.48 -45.48
CA GLU A 271 17.56 -37.39 -45.80
C GLU A 271 17.22 -38.85 -45.46
N ASN A 272 16.63 -39.10 -44.29
CA ASN A 272 16.21 -40.44 -43.90
C ASN A 272 15.09 -40.97 -44.80
N SER A 273 14.16 -40.11 -45.26
CA SER A 273 13.13 -40.48 -46.22
C SER A 273 13.71 -41.02 -47.53
N LYS A 274 14.78 -40.39 -48.04
CA LYS A 274 15.51 -40.91 -49.22
C LYS A 274 16.16 -42.26 -48.94
N ALA A 275 16.77 -42.44 -47.76
CA ALA A 275 17.38 -43.71 -47.38
C ALA A 275 16.33 -44.84 -47.27
N VAL A 276 15.16 -44.55 -46.72
CA VAL A 276 14.02 -45.47 -46.65
C VAL A 276 13.50 -45.82 -48.04
N GLU A 277 13.42 -44.85 -48.97
CA GLU A 277 13.05 -45.10 -50.36
C GLU A 277 14.05 -46.05 -51.05
N TYR A 278 15.35 -45.87 -50.84
CA TYR A 278 16.36 -46.82 -51.32
C TYR A 278 16.18 -48.22 -50.74
N ASN A 279 15.90 -48.33 -49.44
CA ASN A 279 15.63 -49.62 -48.80
C ASN A 279 14.37 -50.29 -49.36
N ALA A 280 13.32 -49.53 -49.64
CA ALA A 280 12.08 -50.04 -50.24
C ALA A 280 12.32 -50.67 -51.62
N VAL A 281 13.11 -50.00 -52.46
CA VAL A 281 13.52 -50.52 -53.77
C VAL A 281 14.36 -51.79 -53.61
N ALA A 282 15.32 -51.80 -52.68
CA ALA A 282 16.16 -52.97 -52.42
C ALA A 282 15.34 -54.18 -51.94
N ILE A 283 14.40 -53.99 -51.01
CA ILE A 283 13.51 -55.05 -50.51
C ILE A 283 12.60 -55.59 -51.61
N THR A 284 12.09 -54.71 -52.48
CA THR A 284 11.28 -55.14 -53.64
C THR A 284 12.09 -56.04 -54.59
N ASN A 285 13.35 -55.69 -54.84
CA ASN A 285 14.24 -56.51 -55.67
C ASN A 285 14.57 -57.86 -55.01
N VAL A 286 14.82 -57.88 -53.70
CA VAL A 286 15.06 -59.14 -52.95
C VAL A 286 13.83 -60.03 -53.00
N ALA A 287 12.63 -59.47 -52.85
CA ALA A 287 11.38 -60.22 -52.95
C ALA A 287 11.18 -60.81 -54.36
N ALA A 288 11.49 -60.05 -55.40
CA ALA A 288 11.45 -60.53 -56.78
C ALA A 288 12.43 -61.69 -57.01
N HIS A 289 13.67 -61.58 -56.53
CA HIS A 289 14.65 -62.67 -56.61
C HIS A 289 14.26 -63.90 -55.79
N ALA A 290 13.63 -63.73 -54.62
CA ALA A 290 13.11 -64.86 -53.84
C ALA A 290 12.00 -65.60 -54.60
N SER A 291 11.11 -64.88 -55.28
CA SER A 291 10.06 -65.46 -56.13
C SER A 291 10.65 -66.21 -57.34
N GLU A 292 11.64 -65.62 -58.01
CA GLU A 292 12.35 -66.27 -59.13
C GLU A 292 13.09 -67.53 -58.66
N GLN A 293 13.66 -67.49 -57.45
CA GLN A 293 14.32 -68.64 -56.85
C GLN A 293 13.33 -69.78 -56.57
N ASP A 294 12.14 -69.48 -56.06
CA ASP A 294 11.07 -70.46 -55.86
C ASP A 294 10.64 -71.14 -57.18
N GLU A 295 10.45 -70.36 -58.25
CA GLU A 295 10.16 -70.88 -59.59
C GLU A 295 11.27 -71.81 -60.12
N ASN A 296 12.52 -71.41 -59.96
CA ASN A 296 13.69 -72.21 -60.35
C ASN A 296 13.78 -73.52 -59.57
N ILE A 297 13.45 -73.51 -58.27
CA ILE A 297 13.42 -74.73 -57.46
C ILE A 297 12.27 -75.64 -57.90
N GLN A 298 11.11 -75.10 -58.24
CA GLN A 298 9.99 -75.90 -58.74
C GLN A 298 10.36 -76.62 -60.05
N MET A 299 11.10 -75.94 -60.94
CA MET A 299 11.67 -76.55 -62.15
C MET A 299 12.71 -77.63 -61.81
N LEU A 300 13.58 -77.37 -60.84
CA LEU A 300 14.58 -78.33 -60.37
C LEU A 300 13.93 -79.58 -59.77
N ALA A 301 12.91 -79.42 -58.93
CA ALA A 301 12.13 -80.51 -58.35
C ALA A 301 11.44 -81.35 -59.43
N THR A 302 10.85 -80.70 -60.45
CA THR A 302 10.27 -81.38 -61.62
C THR A 302 11.33 -82.18 -62.38
N SER A 303 12.51 -81.61 -62.57
CA SER A 303 13.63 -82.27 -63.25
C SER A 303 14.15 -83.49 -62.47
N ILE A 304 14.27 -83.38 -61.15
CA ILE A 304 14.67 -84.49 -60.26
C ILE A 304 13.64 -85.62 -60.28
N SER A 305 12.34 -85.28 -60.29
CA SER A 305 11.26 -86.26 -60.44
C SER A 305 11.34 -86.99 -61.79
N GLY A 306 11.60 -86.24 -62.87
CA GLY A 306 11.84 -86.80 -64.20
C GLY A 306 13.06 -87.73 -64.25
N ILE A 307 14.19 -87.34 -63.65
CA ILE A 307 15.38 -88.19 -63.52
C ILE A 307 15.04 -89.48 -62.76
N SER A 308 14.29 -89.39 -61.67
CA SER A 308 13.87 -90.55 -60.88
C SER A 308 13.03 -91.53 -61.71
N ALA A 309 12.10 -91.03 -62.53
CA ALA A 309 11.30 -91.86 -63.44
C ALA A 309 12.16 -92.53 -64.53
N HIS A 310 13.10 -91.81 -65.13
CA HIS A 310 14.04 -92.38 -66.11
C HIS A 310 14.99 -93.42 -65.48
N LEU A 311 15.38 -93.24 -64.22
CA LEU A 311 16.18 -94.24 -63.50
C LEU A 311 15.41 -95.53 -63.27
N GLU A 312 14.11 -95.44 -62.93
CA GLU A 312 13.24 -96.61 -62.81
C GLU A 312 13.10 -97.35 -64.15
N GLU A 313 12.86 -96.62 -65.24
CA GLU A 313 12.80 -97.17 -66.59
C GLU A 313 14.11 -97.86 -66.99
N MET A 314 15.26 -97.19 -66.81
CA MET A 314 16.58 -97.77 -67.06
C MET A 314 16.85 -99.01 -66.19
N GLN A 315 16.39 -99.02 -64.94
CA GLN A 315 16.54 -100.16 -64.05
C GLN A 315 15.74 -101.38 -64.56
N THR A 316 14.56 -101.17 -65.14
CA THR A 316 13.77 -102.24 -65.78
C THR A 316 14.38 -102.74 -67.09
N LEU A 317 14.89 -101.84 -67.94
CA LEU A 317 15.55 -102.19 -69.20
C LEU A 317 16.87 -102.96 -68.96
N ALA A 318 17.68 -102.52 -68.00
CA ALA A 318 18.91 -103.21 -67.58
C ALA A 318 18.64 -104.60 -66.97
N GLN A 319 17.40 -104.89 -66.54
CA GLN A 319 17.02 -106.23 -66.13
C GLN A 319 16.75 -107.18 -67.31
N ALA A 320 16.44 -106.66 -68.50
CA ALA A 320 16.07 -107.42 -69.70
C ALA A 320 17.27 -107.80 -70.61
N GLU A 321 18.38 -107.05 -70.59
CA GLU A 321 19.60 -107.35 -71.37
C GLU A 321 20.76 -107.87 -70.49
N ASN A 322 21.53 -108.85 -70.99
CA ASN A 322 22.59 -109.54 -70.22
C ASN A 322 24.01 -108.97 -70.44
N VAL A 323 24.22 -108.04 -71.38
CA VAL A 323 25.54 -107.47 -71.68
C VAL A 323 25.67 -106.10 -70.98
N ASN A 324 26.71 -105.92 -70.17
CA ASN A 324 27.06 -104.66 -69.46
C ASN A 324 26.21 -104.27 -68.21
N ARG A 325 25.41 -105.19 -67.67
CA ARG A 325 24.49 -104.99 -66.52
C ARG A 325 25.13 -104.33 -65.28
N THR A 326 26.32 -104.76 -64.87
CA THR A 326 26.96 -104.24 -63.65
C THR A 326 27.32 -102.75 -63.79
N ALA A 327 27.88 -102.33 -64.94
CA ALA A 327 28.27 -100.94 -65.18
C ALA A 327 27.07 -99.99 -65.26
N VAL A 328 25.97 -100.46 -65.86
CA VAL A 328 24.70 -99.71 -65.94
C VAL A 328 24.07 -99.54 -64.56
N LEU A 329 24.01 -100.60 -63.74
CA LEU A 329 23.48 -100.52 -62.38
C LEU A 329 24.29 -99.59 -61.48
N THR A 330 25.64 -99.63 -61.55
CA THR A 330 26.50 -98.71 -60.80
C THR A 330 26.29 -97.26 -61.22
N SER A 331 26.08 -97.00 -62.52
CA SER A 331 25.76 -95.66 -63.02
C SER A 331 24.39 -95.19 -62.53
N ILE A 332 23.38 -96.06 -62.54
CA ILE A 332 22.04 -95.76 -62.01
C ILE A 332 22.10 -95.40 -60.52
N GLU A 333 22.85 -96.16 -59.71
CA GLU A 333 23.07 -95.84 -58.28
C GLU A 333 23.76 -94.49 -58.09
N ALA A 334 24.77 -94.17 -58.90
CA ALA A 334 25.44 -92.87 -58.85
C ALA A 334 24.51 -91.70 -59.22
N VAL A 335 23.71 -91.84 -60.28
CA VAL A 335 22.71 -90.81 -60.64
C VAL A 335 21.61 -90.71 -59.59
N ARG A 336 21.17 -91.82 -58.99
CA ARG A 336 20.19 -91.83 -57.90
C ARG A 336 20.71 -91.09 -56.67
N ALA A 337 21.95 -91.33 -56.28
CA ALA A 337 22.60 -90.61 -55.19
C ALA A 337 22.69 -89.11 -55.50
N CYS A 338 23.06 -88.74 -56.72
CA CYS A 338 23.13 -87.34 -57.14
C CYS A 338 21.73 -86.67 -57.14
N ALA A 339 20.69 -87.38 -57.58
CA ALA A 339 19.31 -86.89 -57.56
C ALA A 339 18.79 -86.72 -56.13
N GLN A 340 19.15 -87.62 -55.20
CA GLN A 340 18.83 -87.48 -53.77
C GLN A 340 19.53 -86.27 -53.14
N VAL A 341 20.81 -86.06 -53.46
CA VAL A 341 21.55 -84.87 -52.99
C VAL A 341 20.94 -83.59 -53.56
N ALA A 342 20.59 -83.58 -54.84
CA ALA A 342 19.91 -82.44 -55.46
C ALA A 342 18.53 -82.19 -54.84
N ALA A 343 17.77 -83.22 -54.50
CA ALA A 343 16.47 -83.10 -53.83
C ALA A 343 16.61 -82.48 -52.43
N ALA A 344 17.56 -82.97 -51.64
CA ALA A 344 17.83 -82.43 -50.31
C ALA A 344 18.32 -80.97 -50.38
N ALA A 345 19.19 -80.65 -51.34
CA ALA A 345 19.63 -79.28 -51.57
C ALA A 345 18.45 -78.37 -51.98
N SER A 346 17.58 -78.82 -52.89
CA SER A 346 16.37 -78.07 -53.26
C SER A 346 15.48 -77.78 -52.06
N GLU A 347 15.24 -78.76 -51.20
CA GLU A 347 14.41 -78.59 -49.99
C GLU A 347 14.98 -77.52 -49.04
N GLU A 348 16.29 -77.48 -48.85
CA GLU A 348 16.95 -76.44 -48.05
C GLU A 348 16.85 -75.06 -48.70
N VAL A 349 16.96 -74.98 -50.04
CA VAL A 349 16.75 -73.71 -50.76
C VAL A 349 15.28 -73.25 -50.66
N VAL A 350 14.29 -74.16 -50.66
CA VAL A 350 12.87 -73.80 -50.46
C VAL A 350 12.67 -73.16 -49.09
N LYS A 351 13.27 -73.74 -48.03
CA LYS A 351 13.18 -73.17 -46.68
C LYS A 351 13.80 -71.77 -46.64
N ALA A 352 14.98 -71.60 -47.23
CA ALA A 352 15.65 -70.31 -47.31
C ALA A 352 14.84 -69.28 -48.11
N ALA A 353 14.24 -69.66 -49.24
CA ALA A 353 13.42 -68.77 -50.05
C ALA A 353 12.16 -68.30 -49.30
N HIS A 354 11.47 -69.21 -48.58
CA HIS A 354 10.34 -68.86 -47.73
C HIS A 354 10.75 -67.92 -46.57
N GLU A 355 11.91 -68.17 -45.97
CA GLU A 355 12.43 -67.30 -44.90
C GLU A 355 12.77 -65.90 -45.42
N ILE A 356 13.41 -65.80 -46.59
CA ILE A 356 13.67 -64.53 -47.27
C ILE A 356 12.36 -63.81 -47.57
N ALA A 357 11.37 -64.50 -48.15
CA ALA A 357 10.06 -63.93 -48.48
C ALA A 357 9.39 -63.33 -47.22
N ARG A 358 9.38 -64.08 -46.11
CA ARG A 358 8.85 -63.61 -44.82
C ARG A 358 9.61 -62.38 -44.31
N LEU A 359 10.94 -62.40 -44.33
CA LEU A 359 11.77 -61.27 -43.92
C LEU A 359 11.56 -60.03 -44.80
N THR A 360 11.35 -60.18 -46.10
CA THR A 360 11.01 -59.07 -46.99
C THR A 360 9.63 -58.48 -46.68
N THR A 361 8.63 -59.30 -46.34
CA THR A 361 7.32 -58.79 -45.88
C THR A 361 7.44 -58.02 -44.57
N ASP A 362 8.17 -58.56 -43.59
CA ASP A 362 8.42 -57.86 -42.31
C ASP A 362 9.16 -56.53 -42.55
N SER A 363 10.15 -56.53 -43.45
CA SER A 363 10.91 -55.33 -43.81
C SER A 363 10.05 -54.29 -44.53
N ALA A 364 9.15 -54.71 -45.42
CA ALA A 364 8.20 -53.81 -46.07
C ALA A 364 7.26 -53.12 -45.07
N ALA A 365 6.73 -53.87 -44.10
CA ALA A 365 5.92 -53.31 -43.02
C ALA A 365 6.71 -52.32 -42.15
N ALA A 366 7.97 -52.63 -41.83
CA ALA A 366 8.85 -51.72 -41.10
C ALA A 366 9.14 -50.43 -41.89
N ILE A 367 9.34 -50.53 -43.20
CA ILE A 367 9.54 -49.38 -44.11
C ILE A 367 8.31 -48.49 -44.16
N GLU A 368 7.10 -49.04 -44.24
CA GLU A 368 5.86 -48.27 -44.18
C GLU A 368 5.73 -47.52 -42.85
N GLN A 369 6.04 -48.19 -41.74
CA GLN A 369 6.02 -47.59 -40.41
C GLN A 369 7.07 -46.47 -40.27
N GLU A 370 8.28 -46.67 -40.78
CA GLU A 370 9.35 -45.68 -40.76
C GLU A 370 8.98 -44.45 -41.60
N THR A 371 8.38 -44.66 -42.77
CA THR A 371 7.89 -43.59 -43.65
C THR A 371 6.85 -42.72 -42.92
N ALA A 372 5.86 -43.35 -42.27
CA ALA A 372 4.86 -42.62 -41.49
C ALA A 372 5.47 -41.84 -40.32
N SER A 373 6.49 -42.40 -39.65
CA SER A 373 7.22 -41.71 -38.58
C SER A 373 7.99 -40.49 -39.10
N LEU A 374 8.57 -40.58 -40.30
CA LEU A 374 9.31 -39.47 -40.91
C LEU A 374 8.41 -38.31 -41.31
N ASP A 375 7.23 -38.60 -41.86
CA ASP A 375 6.21 -37.58 -42.14
C ASP A 375 5.78 -36.87 -40.85
N ALA A 376 5.59 -37.62 -39.76
CA ALA A 376 5.27 -37.06 -38.45
C ALA A 376 6.42 -36.17 -37.90
N PHE A 377 7.68 -36.59 -38.07
CA PHE A 377 8.84 -35.78 -37.67
C PHE A 377 8.95 -34.49 -38.49
N ALA A 378 8.74 -34.57 -39.80
CA ALA A 378 8.77 -33.39 -40.67
C ALA A 378 7.66 -32.39 -40.30
N ALA A 379 6.44 -32.88 -40.06
CA ALA A 379 5.33 -32.05 -39.62
C ALA A 379 5.58 -31.40 -38.24
N THR A 380 6.15 -32.15 -37.30
CA THR A 380 6.48 -31.64 -35.96
C THR A 380 7.59 -30.59 -36.02
N ALA A 381 8.62 -30.81 -36.85
CA ALA A 381 9.69 -29.85 -37.05
C ALA A 381 9.17 -28.52 -37.60
N GLU A 382 8.28 -28.56 -38.61
CA GLU A 382 7.64 -27.36 -39.16
C GLU A 382 6.78 -26.64 -38.13
N GLN A 383 6.00 -27.38 -37.34
CA GLN A 383 5.18 -26.79 -36.27
C GLN A 383 6.03 -26.11 -35.19
N LEU A 384 7.11 -26.74 -34.74
CA LEU A 384 8.03 -26.16 -33.76
C LEU A 384 8.72 -24.90 -34.30
N LYS A 385 9.09 -24.90 -35.59
CA LYS A 385 9.65 -23.72 -36.26
C LYS A 385 8.65 -22.56 -36.29
N GLY A 386 7.38 -22.84 -36.60
CA GLY A 386 6.30 -21.85 -36.54
C GLY A 386 6.14 -21.27 -35.13
N LEU A 387 6.09 -22.12 -34.10
CA LEU A 387 5.94 -21.70 -32.70
C LEU A 387 7.14 -20.87 -32.23
N ALA A 388 8.34 -21.23 -32.66
CA ALA A 388 9.56 -20.47 -32.40
C ALA A 388 9.52 -19.09 -33.08
N ALA A 389 9.04 -19.00 -34.32
CA ALA A 389 8.87 -17.72 -35.02
C ALA A 389 7.85 -16.81 -34.32
N ASP A 390 6.73 -17.37 -33.85
CA ASP A 390 5.72 -16.65 -33.08
C ASP A 390 6.29 -16.13 -31.76
N LEU A 391 7.04 -16.97 -31.02
CA LEU A 391 7.69 -16.57 -29.78
C LEU A 391 8.71 -15.46 -30.02
N ASN A 392 9.56 -15.59 -31.05
CA ASN A 392 10.53 -14.56 -31.42
C ASN A 392 9.85 -13.24 -31.80
N THR A 393 8.71 -13.30 -32.49
CA THR A 393 7.92 -12.11 -32.85
C THR A 393 7.31 -11.46 -31.61
N LEU A 394 6.76 -12.25 -30.70
CA LEU A 394 6.13 -11.75 -29.47
C LEU A 394 7.15 -11.08 -28.56
N VAL A 395 8.29 -11.75 -28.35
CA VAL A 395 9.38 -11.28 -27.50
C VAL A 395 10.13 -10.11 -28.16
N GLY A 396 10.28 -10.11 -29.49
CA GLY A 396 10.92 -9.05 -30.25
C GLY A 396 10.19 -7.71 -30.22
N ARG A 397 8.94 -7.67 -29.74
CA ARG A 397 8.24 -6.41 -29.44
C ARG A 397 8.84 -5.67 -28.24
N PHE A 398 9.53 -6.38 -27.35
CA PHE A 398 10.19 -5.77 -26.20
C PHE A 398 11.57 -5.28 -26.61
N LYS A 399 11.85 -4.01 -26.34
CA LYS A 399 13.19 -3.47 -26.50
C LYS A 399 14.01 -3.84 -25.26
N VAL A 400 14.94 -4.76 -25.45
CA VAL A 400 15.78 -5.39 -24.42
C VAL A 400 17.26 -5.09 -24.60
#